data_AF-A0AAJ1UD90-F1
#
_entry.id   AF-A0AAJ1UD90-F1
#
_cell.length_a   1.000
_cell.length_b   1.000
_cell.length_c   1.000
_cell.angle_alpha   90.00
_cell.angle_beta   90.00
_cell.angle_gamma   90.00
#
_symmetry.space_group_name_H-M   'P 1'
#
loop_
_entity.id
_entity.type
_entity.pdbx_description
1 polymer ?
#
loop_
_entity_poly.entity_id
_entity_poly.type
_entity_poly.pdbx_seq_one_letter_code
_entity_poly.pdbx_strand_id
1 'polypeptide(L)' 'MKTDKKATPFIKWAGGKRWFISNYSHLLPKEFNRYIEPFLGGGAVFFYLQ' A
#
# COMPACT_ATOMS: atom_id res chain seq x y z
N MET A 1 -5.07 16.04 19.78
CA MET A 1 -5.00 14.70 19.16
C MET A 1 -4.46 14.89 17.74
N LYS A 2 -3.16 14.66 17.51
CA LYS A 2 -2.61 14.74 16.14
C LYS A 2 -3.09 13.49 15.41
N THR A 3 -3.96 13.66 14.42
CA THR A 3 -4.30 12.57 13.51
C THR A 3 -3.10 12.39 12.60
N ASP A 4 -2.35 11.31 12.80
CA ASP A 4 -1.33 10.88 11.84
C ASP A 4 -2.02 10.61 10.51
N LYS A 5 -1.90 11.57 9.58
CA LYS A 5 -2.40 11.41 8.23
C LYS A 5 -1.50 10.39 7.55
N LYS A 6 -2.01 9.16 7.39
CA LYS A 6 -1.39 8.16 6.53
C LYS A 6 -1.21 8.73 5.13
N ALA A 7 0.02 8.65 4.63
CA ALA A 7 0.32 9.06 3.27
C ALA A 7 -0.46 8.17 2.29
N THR A 8 -0.97 8.76 1.20
CA THR A 8 -1.72 8.03 0.18
C THR A 8 -1.01 8.10 -1.17
N PRO A 9 -1.26 7.12 -2.06
CA PRO A 9 -0.74 7.15 -3.42
C PRO A 9 -1.13 8.46 -4.15
N PHE A 10 -0.15 9.35 -4.37
CA PHE A 10 -0.37 10.71 -4.91
C PHE A 10 -0.37 10.79 -6.43
N ILE A 11 0.01 9.72 -7.12
CA ILE A 11 0.02 9.63 -8.59
C ILE A 11 -1.02 8.62 -9.09
N LYS A 12 -1.60 8.88 -10.27
CA LYS A 12 -2.39 7.89 -11.00
C LYS A 12 -1.42 7.06 -11.86
N TRP A 13 -1.32 5.77 -11.57
CA TRP A 13 -0.39 4.86 -12.24
C TRP A 13 -1.15 3.72 -12.93
N ALA A 14 -0.79 3.41 -14.18
CA ALA A 14 -1.34 2.27 -14.89
C ALA A 14 -0.93 0.95 -14.20
N GLY A 15 -1.87 0.03 -13.99
CA GLY A 15 -1.61 -1.19 -13.20
C GLY A 15 -1.52 -0.95 -11.69
N GLY A 16 -2.03 0.18 -11.19
CA GLY A 16 -2.09 0.46 -9.75
C GLY A 16 -2.89 -0.59 -8.96
N LYS A 17 -2.29 -1.16 -7.92
CA LYS A 17 -2.86 -2.24 -7.10
C LYS A 17 -3.89 -1.76 -6.05
N ARG A 18 -4.58 -0.63 -6.27
CA ARG A 18 -5.61 -0.12 -5.32
C ARG A 18 -6.79 -1.10 -5.21
N TRP A 19 -7.18 -1.73 -6.32
CA TRP A 19 -8.22 -2.76 -6.33
C TRP A 19 -7.84 -3.98 -5.46
N PHE A 20 -6.56 -4.36 -5.45
CA PHE A 20 -6.06 -5.47 -4.65
C PHE A 20 -6.19 -5.16 -3.17
N ILE A 21 -5.74 -3.98 -2.74
CA ILE A 21 -5.87 -3.55 -1.33
C ILE A 21 -7.33 -3.48 -0.87
N SER A 22 -8.24 -3.02 -1.73
CA SER A 22 -9.65 -2.92 -1.38
C SER A 22 -10.35 -4.26 -1.16
N ASN A 23 -9.89 -5.33 -1.81
CA ASN A 23 -10.61 -6.62 -1.83
C ASN A 23 -9.82 -7.77 -1.17
N TYR A 24 -8.50 -7.69 -1.18
CA TYR A 24 -7.58 -8.80 -0.90
C TYR A 24 -6.48 -8.44 0.09
N SER A 25 -6.59 -7.32 0.81
CA SER A 25 -5.62 -6.94 1.84
C SER A 25 -5.44 -7.99 2.94
N HIS A 26 -6.48 -8.80 3.19
CA HIS A 26 -6.43 -9.92 4.13
C HIS A 26 -5.43 -11.03 3.76
N LEU A 27 -4.97 -11.07 2.50
CA LEU A 27 -3.93 -12.01 2.04
C LEU A 27 -2.52 -11.53 2.36
N LEU A 28 -2.35 -10.27 2.77
CA LEU A 28 -1.04 -9.74 3.18
C LEU A 28 -0.67 -10.29 4.56
N PRO A 29 0.64 -10.53 4.81
CA PRO A 29 1.10 -10.93 6.13
C PRO A 29 0.81 -9.82 7.14
N LYS A 30 0.31 -10.20 8.32
CA LYS A 30 0.05 -9.26 9.43
C LYS A 30 1.33 -8.69 10.03
N GLU A 31 2.42 -9.47 9.96
CA GLU A 31 3.73 -9.12 10.51
C GLU A 31 4.81 -9.49 9.51
N PHE A 32 5.80 -8.60 9.35
CA PHE A 32 6.97 -8.81 8.51
C PHE A 32 8.10 -7.90 9.00
N ASN A 33 9.35 -8.32 8.79
CA ASN A 33 10.51 -7.54 9.21
C ASN A 33 10.87 -6.44 8.21
N ARG A 34 10.83 -6.76 6.91
CA ARG A 34 11.20 -5.83 5.83
C ARG A 34 10.27 -6.02 4.64
N TYR A 35 9.65 -4.92 4.23
CA TYR A 35 8.88 -4.86 2.99
C TYR A 35 9.81 -4.54 1.82
N ILE A 36 9.75 -5.35 0.76
CA ILE A 36 10.50 -5.12 -0.47
C ILE A 36 9.52 -5.25 -1.63
N GLU A 37 9.31 -4.18 -2.39
CA GLU A 37 8.45 -4.17 -3.59
C GLU A 37 9.25 -3.68 -4.81
N PRO A 38 9.89 -4.59 -5.57
CA PRO A 38 10.72 -4.22 -6.73
C PRO A 38 9.96 -3.46 -7.82
N PHE A 39 8.64 -3.69 -7.90
CA PHE A 39 7.74 -3.06 -8.86
C PHE A 39 6.68 -2.21 -8.14
N LEU A 40 7.15 -1.11 -7.52
CA LEU A 40 6.33 -0.21 -6.71
C LEU A 40 5.14 0.38 -7.49
N GLY A 41 5.41 0.91 -8.70
CA GLY A 41 4.42 1.66 -9.48
C GLY A 41 3.85 2.82 -8.68
N GLY A 42 2.52 2.86 -8.52
CA GLY A 42 1.84 3.86 -7.68
C GLY A 42 1.91 3.60 -6.17
N GLY A 43 2.61 2.56 -5.70
CA GLY A 43 2.86 2.29 -4.28
C GLY A 43 1.62 1.90 -3.46
N ALA A 44 0.55 1.43 -4.09
CA ALA A 44 -0.73 1.18 -3.41
C ALA A 44 -0.61 0.25 -2.19
N VAL A 45 0.24 -0.78 -2.27
CA VAL A 45 0.46 -1.72 -1.16
C VAL A 45 1.36 -1.09 -0.10
N PHE A 46 2.44 -0.43 -0.49
CA PHE A 46 3.31 0.32 0.41
C PHE A 46 2.54 1.31 1.31
N PHE A 47 1.70 2.16 0.71
CA PHE A 47 0.91 3.16 1.45
C PHE A 47 -0.20 2.56 2.32
N TYR A 48 -0.63 1.33 2.03
CA TYR A 48 -1.58 0.60 2.89
C TYR A 48 -0.91 0.05 4.16
N LEU A 49 0.35 -0.37 4.04
CA LEU A 49 1.12 -0.96 5.14
C LEU A 49 1.72 0.08 6.11
N GLN A 50 1.79 1.36 5.72
CA GLN A 50 2.04 2.50 6.64
C GLN A 50 0.76 2.89 7.37
#